data_AF-A0ABD1L0R2-F1
#
_entry.id   AF-A0ABD1L0R2-F1
#
_cell.length_a   1.000
_cell.length_b   1.000
_cell.length_c   1.000
_cell.angle_alpha   90.00
_cell.angle_beta   90.00
_cell.angle_gamma   90.00
#
_symmetry.space_group_name_H-M   'P 1'
#
loop_
_entity.id
_entity.type
_entity.pdbx_description
1 polymer ?
#
loop_
_entity_poly.entity_id
_entity_poly.type
_entity_poly.pdbx_seq_one_letter_code
_entity_poly.pdbx_strand_id
1 'polypeptide(L)'
;MLLQTLAASASASSLSLFNPNAEPARLVSFGERSVRGSVICAAKGSTNHRALTGVIFEPFEEVKKELDLVPTVPQASLARQKYVDESEAAVNEQINVEYNVSYVYHAIFAYFDRDNIALRGLAKFFKESSEEEREHAEKLMEYQNKRGGKVKLQSIVMPLSEFDHPEKGDALYAMELALSLEKLTNEKLLNLHRVANKNGDVQLADFVESEFLGEQVEAIKRISEYVAQLRRVGQGHGVWHFDQMLLHEGDAV
;
A
#
# COMPACT_ATOMS: atom_id res chain seq x y z
N MET A 1 -37.66 -39.57 -1.19
CA MET A 1 -38.69 -39.08 -2.13
C MET A 1 -38.15 -37.81 -2.79
N LEU A 2 -38.03 -37.86 -4.13
CA LEU A 2 -37.93 -36.79 -5.16
C LEU A 2 -36.89 -35.64 -4.98
N LEU A 3 -35.83 -35.55 -5.81
CA LEU A 3 -35.72 -34.95 -7.19
C LEU A 3 -35.82 -33.40 -7.12
N GLN A 4 -34.93 -32.54 -7.64
CA GLN A 4 -34.13 -32.43 -8.90
C GLN A 4 -33.01 -31.37 -8.68
N THR A 5 -31.74 -31.59 -9.05
CA THR A 5 -31.03 -31.15 -10.28
C THR A 5 -31.39 -29.78 -10.87
N LEU A 6 -30.41 -28.86 -10.92
CA LEU A 6 -30.24 -27.87 -11.98
C LEU A 6 -28.74 -27.62 -12.21
N ALA A 7 -28.32 -27.83 -13.46
CA ALA A 7 -26.98 -27.63 -13.98
C ALA A 7 -26.80 -26.19 -14.49
N ALA A 8 -25.59 -25.65 -14.37
CA ALA A 8 -25.17 -24.46 -15.10
C ALA A 8 -23.78 -24.71 -15.72
N SER A 9 -23.73 -24.53 -17.03
CA SER A 9 -22.59 -24.65 -17.93
C SER A 9 -21.65 -23.46 -17.84
N ALA A 10 -20.33 -23.69 -17.88
CA ALA A 10 -19.37 -22.70 -18.36
C ALA A 10 -18.16 -23.38 -19.00
N SER A 11 -17.89 -22.94 -20.22
CA SER A 11 -16.80 -23.31 -21.13
C SER A 11 -15.43 -22.85 -20.64
N ALA A 12 -14.41 -23.69 -20.80
CA ALA A 12 -13.01 -23.26 -20.81
C ALA A 12 -12.28 -23.94 -21.96
N SER A 13 -11.96 -23.16 -22.99
CA SER A 13 -11.13 -23.58 -24.12
C SER A 13 -9.66 -23.65 -23.70
N SER A 14 -9.07 -24.81 -23.91
CA SER A 14 -7.64 -25.07 -23.78
C SER A 14 -6.87 -24.46 -24.95
N LEU A 15 -5.88 -23.61 -24.67
CA LEU A 15 -4.87 -23.20 -25.64
C LEU A 15 -3.49 -23.68 -25.16
N SER A 16 -2.92 -24.60 -25.91
CA SER A 16 -1.48 -24.84 -25.96
C SER A 16 -1.11 -25.15 -27.41
N LEU A 17 0.00 -24.57 -27.88
CA LEU A 17 1.09 -25.20 -28.64
C LEU A 17 2.04 -24.12 -29.22
N PHE A 18 3.31 -24.18 -28.76
CA PHE A 18 4.62 -24.01 -29.42
C PHE A 18 4.64 -23.80 -30.96
N ASN A 19 5.61 -23.18 -31.66
CA ASN A 19 7.05 -22.90 -31.47
C ASN A 19 7.55 -21.92 -32.60
N PRO A 20 8.80 -21.39 -32.58
CA PRO A 20 9.33 -20.32 -33.44
C PRO A 20 10.28 -20.79 -34.58
N ASN A 21 10.93 -19.79 -35.20
CA ASN A 21 12.10 -19.78 -36.12
C ASN A 21 11.82 -19.72 -37.64
N ALA A 22 12.34 -18.67 -38.29
CA ALA A 22 13.56 -18.76 -39.12
C ALA A 22 13.86 -17.47 -39.91
N GLU A 23 15.06 -16.93 -39.71
CA GLU A 23 15.81 -16.08 -40.66
C GLU A 23 16.41 -16.96 -41.79
N PRO A 24 16.93 -16.46 -42.95
CA PRO A 24 18.16 -15.64 -42.98
C PRO A 24 18.35 -14.65 -44.17
N ALA A 25 19.46 -13.92 -44.08
CA ALA A 25 20.02 -12.88 -44.96
C ALA A 25 20.49 -13.30 -46.38
N ARG A 26 20.70 -12.29 -47.25
CA ARG A 26 21.72 -12.17 -48.36
C ARG A 26 21.63 -10.74 -48.96
N LEU A 27 22.62 -9.85 -48.87
CA LEU A 27 23.94 -9.71 -49.53
C LEU A 27 23.90 -9.06 -50.95
N VAL A 28 24.18 -7.74 -50.95
CA VAL A 28 24.91 -6.84 -51.88
C VAL A 28 24.89 -7.06 -53.40
N SER A 29 24.60 -5.99 -54.16
CA SER A 29 25.25 -5.71 -55.45
C SER A 29 25.41 -4.19 -55.66
N PHE A 30 26.64 -3.80 -56.07
CA PHE A 30 27.03 -2.47 -56.54
C PHE A 30 26.70 -2.32 -58.04
N GLY A 31 26.37 -1.10 -58.47
CA GLY A 31 26.31 -0.69 -59.88
C GLY A 31 26.78 0.76 -60.03
N GLU A 32 27.78 0.98 -60.88
CA GLU A 32 28.48 2.25 -61.11
C GLU A 32 27.80 3.17 -62.15
N ARG A 33 28.03 4.49 -61.94
CA ARG A 33 28.24 5.61 -62.90
C ARG A 33 27.14 5.99 -63.92
N SER A 34 26.74 7.27 -63.89
CA SER A 34 27.24 8.31 -64.83
C SER A 34 26.57 9.68 -64.61
N VAL A 35 27.28 10.75 -64.98
CA VAL A 35 27.09 12.17 -64.62
C VAL A 35 26.37 12.96 -65.73
N ARG A 36 25.41 13.85 -65.37
CA ARG A 36 25.24 15.19 -65.99
C ARG A 36 24.29 16.07 -65.17
N GLY A 37 24.65 17.34 -65.00
CA GLY A 37 24.16 18.21 -63.92
C GLY A 37 23.17 19.30 -64.30
N SER A 38 22.78 20.10 -63.30
CA SER A 38 22.48 21.53 -63.40
C SER A 38 22.26 22.16 -62.00
N VAL A 39 23.11 23.12 -61.66
CA VAL A 39 22.83 24.47 -61.12
C VAL A 39 21.81 24.69 -59.97
N ILE A 40 22.37 25.06 -58.81
CA ILE A 40 21.99 26.10 -57.80
C ILE A 40 20.70 25.93 -56.97
N CYS A 41 20.87 25.89 -55.64
CA CYS A 41 20.34 26.88 -54.68
C CYS A 41 20.84 26.55 -53.27
N ALA A 42 21.68 27.42 -52.70
CA ALA A 42 22.01 27.40 -51.28
C ALA A 42 20.86 28.02 -50.49
N ALA A 43 20.24 27.26 -49.60
CA ALA A 43 19.34 27.80 -48.59
C ALA A 43 19.63 27.14 -47.23
N LYS A 44 20.15 27.98 -46.34
CA LYS A 44 20.46 27.81 -44.92
C LYS A 44 19.84 26.58 -44.25
N GLY A 45 20.72 25.69 -43.79
CA GLY A 45 20.41 24.88 -42.62
C GLY A 45 20.03 25.80 -41.45
N SER A 46 18.90 25.52 -40.82
CA SER A 46 18.58 26.06 -39.51
C SER A 46 19.53 25.39 -38.52
N THR A 47 20.71 25.96 -38.41
CA THR A 47 21.65 25.65 -37.34
C THR A 47 21.03 26.18 -36.05
N ASN A 48 20.45 25.29 -35.24
CA ASN A 48 20.31 25.52 -33.80
C ASN A 48 21.72 25.56 -33.19
N HIS A 49 22.48 26.62 -33.47
CA HIS A 49 23.69 26.96 -32.73
C HIS A 49 23.25 27.58 -31.40
N ARG A 50 22.79 26.75 -30.46
CA ARG A 50 22.94 27.11 -29.05
C ARG A 50 24.44 27.13 -28.81
N ALA A 51 25.00 28.32 -28.56
CA ALA A 51 26.40 28.44 -28.19
C ALA A 51 26.66 27.47 -27.03
N LEU A 52 27.72 26.68 -27.12
CA LEU A 52 28.19 25.82 -26.02
C LEU A 52 28.79 26.73 -24.95
N THR A 53 27.94 27.44 -24.20
CA THR A 53 28.35 28.39 -23.17
C THR A 53 28.92 27.69 -21.93
N GLY A 54 28.92 26.35 -21.89
CA GLY A 54 29.28 25.57 -20.70
C GLY A 54 28.30 25.75 -19.53
N VAL A 55 27.29 26.61 -19.69
CA VAL A 55 26.23 26.86 -18.71
C VAL A 55 25.16 25.78 -18.90
N ILE A 56 25.00 24.92 -17.88
CA ILE A 56 24.12 23.75 -17.91
C ILE A 56 22.84 23.92 -17.08
N PHE A 57 22.77 24.95 -16.24
CA PHE A 57 21.63 25.24 -15.35
C PHE A 57 21.52 26.75 -15.15
N GLU A 58 20.34 27.32 -15.39
CA GLU A 58 20.07 28.76 -15.28
C GLU A 58 18.91 28.99 -14.29
N PRO A 59 19.19 29.10 -12.98
CA PRO A 59 18.16 29.02 -11.94
C PRO A 59 17.02 30.02 -12.14
N PHE A 60 17.32 31.26 -12.52
CA PHE A 60 16.33 32.31 -12.71
C PHE A 60 15.51 32.14 -14.01
N GLU A 61 16.03 31.45 -15.01
CA GLU A 61 15.24 31.14 -16.22
C GLU A 61 14.32 29.94 -15.99
N GLU A 62 14.78 28.95 -15.22
CA GLU A 62 14.03 27.74 -14.93
C GLU A 62 12.93 27.95 -13.88
N VAL A 63 13.17 28.77 -12.86
CA VAL A 63 12.20 29.04 -11.79
C VAL A 63 11.04 29.95 -12.22
N LYS A 64 11.18 30.73 -13.31
CA LYS A 64 10.10 31.63 -13.78
C LYS A 64 8.76 30.91 -13.93
N LYS A 65 8.78 29.70 -14.49
CA LYS A 65 7.58 28.88 -14.66
C LYS A 65 6.94 28.50 -13.34
N GLU A 66 7.75 28.06 -12.37
CA GLU A 66 7.26 27.66 -11.05
C GLU A 66 6.76 28.87 -10.26
N LEU A 67 7.42 30.02 -10.39
CA LEU A 67 7.03 31.26 -9.72
C LEU A 67 5.66 31.77 -10.21
N ASP A 68 5.40 31.68 -11.51
CA ASP A 68 4.10 32.05 -12.11
C ASP A 68 2.97 31.07 -11.74
N LEU A 69 3.30 29.85 -11.34
CA LEU A 69 2.35 28.81 -10.93
C LEU A 69 2.04 28.82 -9.43
N VAL A 70 2.71 29.67 -8.64
CA VAL A 70 2.45 29.79 -7.19
C VAL A 70 0.98 30.17 -6.95
N PRO A 71 0.20 29.35 -6.24
CA PRO A 71 -1.22 29.62 -6.05
C PRO A 71 -1.47 30.94 -5.31
N THR A 72 -2.41 31.74 -5.81
CA THR A 72 -2.85 33.01 -5.19
C THR A 72 -4.12 32.87 -4.37
N VAL A 73 -4.87 31.78 -4.59
CA VAL A 73 -6.12 31.49 -3.89
C VAL A 73 -5.81 30.91 -2.50
N PRO A 74 -6.32 31.48 -1.39
CA PRO A 74 -5.96 31.04 -0.03
C PRO A 74 -6.26 29.58 0.31
N GLN A 75 -7.21 28.95 -0.40
CA GLN A 75 -7.62 27.57 -0.16
C GLN A 75 -6.81 26.52 -0.95
N ALA A 76 -5.90 26.97 -1.84
CA ALA A 76 -5.02 26.11 -2.61
C ALA A 76 -3.73 25.84 -1.84
N SER A 77 -3.20 24.61 -1.96
CA SER A 77 -1.94 24.26 -1.32
C SER A 77 -0.76 24.83 -2.09
N LEU A 78 0.14 25.51 -1.40
CA LEU A 78 1.39 26.03 -1.96
C LEU A 78 2.45 24.93 -2.18
N ALA A 79 2.34 23.81 -1.45
CA ALA A 79 3.35 22.74 -1.45
C ALA A 79 3.06 21.61 -2.44
N ARG A 80 1.82 21.53 -2.97
CA ARG A 80 1.37 20.39 -3.77
C ARG A 80 2.11 20.36 -5.12
N GLN A 81 3.00 19.40 -5.29
CA GLN A 81 3.78 19.20 -6.51
C GLN A 81 3.72 17.74 -6.96
N LYS A 82 3.31 17.51 -8.22
CA LYS A 82 3.19 16.18 -8.85
C LYS A 82 2.46 15.14 -7.99
N TYR A 83 1.47 15.59 -7.21
CA TYR A 83 0.67 14.77 -6.33
C TYR A 83 -0.78 14.77 -6.81
N VAL A 84 -1.13 13.79 -7.63
CA VAL A 84 -2.42 13.73 -8.34
C VAL A 84 -3.57 13.37 -7.40
N ASP A 85 -4.81 13.68 -7.80
CA ASP A 85 -5.99 13.43 -6.97
C ASP A 85 -6.22 11.94 -6.66
N GLU A 86 -5.81 11.02 -7.56
CA GLU A 86 -5.89 9.57 -7.31
C GLU A 86 -4.99 9.16 -6.13
N SER A 87 -3.77 9.72 -6.04
CA SER A 87 -2.86 9.49 -4.91
C SER A 87 -3.41 10.09 -3.61
N GLU A 88 -3.91 11.33 -3.66
CA GLU A 88 -4.57 11.98 -2.52
C GLU A 88 -5.75 11.17 -1.99
N ALA A 89 -6.59 10.66 -2.88
CA ALA A 89 -7.74 9.83 -2.54
C ALA A 89 -7.31 8.48 -1.94
N ALA A 90 -6.31 7.82 -2.50
CA ALA A 90 -5.81 6.54 -2.00
C ALA A 90 -5.20 6.66 -0.60
N VAL A 91 -4.46 7.73 -0.32
CA VAL A 91 -3.96 8.00 1.04
C VAL A 91 -5.11 8.24 2.01
N ASN A 92 -6.16 8.95 1.61
CA ASN A 92 -7.36 9.11 2.45
C ASN A 92 -8.11 7.79 2.69
N GLU A 93 -8.16 6.88 1.70
CA GLU A 93 -8.71 5.54 1.91
C GLU A 93 -7.88 4.77 2.94
N GLN A 94 -6.55 4.79 2.83
CA GLN A 94 -5.68 4.09 3.77
C GLN A 94 -5.77 4.66 5.19
N ILE A 95 -5.85 5.99 5.36
CA ILE A 95 -6.11 6.62 6.66
C ILE A 95 -7.36 6.02 7.31
N ASN A 96 -8.42 5.82 6.52
CA ASN A 96 -9.65 5.22 7.04
C ASN A 96 -9.50 3.72 7.34
N VAL A 97 -8.68 2.98 6.58
CA VAL A 97 -8.35 1.58 6.90
C VAL A 97 -7.73 1.50 8.28
N GLU A 98 -6.65 2.25 8.54
CA GLU A 98 -5.93 2.18 9.84
C GLU A 98 -6.83 2.63 11.00
N TYR A 99 -7.64 3.68 10.81
CA TYR A 99 -8.62 4.08 11.83
C TYR A 99 -9.67 3.00 12.13
N ASN A 100 -10.14 2.26 11.13
CA ASN A 100 -11.10 1.18 11.35
C ASN A 100 -10.44 0.00 12.07
N VAL A 101 -9.19 -0.35 11.74
CA VAL A 101 -8.45 -1.41 12.43
C VAL A 101 -8.17 -1.01 13.88
N SER A 102 -7.73 0.23 14.12
CA SER A 102 -7.60 0.80 15.47
C SER A 102 -8.88 0.65 16.29
N TYR A 103 -10.04 0.94 15.70
CA TYR A 103 -11.33 0.85 16.38
C TYR A 103 -11.77 -0.61 16.64
N VAL A 104 -11.45 -1.53 15.73
CA VAL A 104 -11.67 -2.96 15.93
C VAL A 104 -10.79 -3.49 17.06
N TYR A 105 -9.51 -3.12 17.11
CA TYR A 105 -8.63 -3.51 18.23
C TYR A 105 -9.11 -2.93 19.56
N HIS A 106 -9.64 -1.72 19.56
CA HIS A 106 -10.25 -1.15 20.77
C HIS A 106 -11.46 -1.96 21.25
N ALA A 107 -12.29 -2.47 20.33
CA ALA A 107 -13.43 -3.30 20.67
C ALA A 107 -12.99 -4.67 21.22
N ILE A 108 -11.92 -5.26 20.67
CA ILE A 108 -11.32 -6.50 21.17
C ILE A 108 -10.73 -6.30 22.57
N PHE A 109 -10.03 -5.18 22.80
CA PHE A 109 -9.58 -4.78 24.14
C PHE A 109 -10.76 -4.74 25.12
N ALA A 110 -11.84 -4.02 24.77
CA ALA A 110 -13.00 -3.87 25.64
C ALA A 110 -13.70 -5.22 25.95
N TYR A 111 -13.56 -6.23 25.10
CA TYR A 111 -14.04 -7.58 25.37
C TYR A 111 -13.14 -8.33 26.36
N PHE A 112 -11.81 -8.33 26.17
CA PHE A 112 -10.89 -9.06 27.04
C PHE A 112 -10.70 -8.41 28.42
N ASP A 113 -10.98 -7.11 28.55
CA ASP A 113 -10.96 -6.38 29.82
C ASP A 113 -12.19 -6.63 30.71
N ARG A 114 -13.19 -7.38 30.22
CA ARG A 114 -14.35 -7.77 31.03
C ARG A 114 -13.93 -8.69 32.17
N ASP A 115 -14.54 -8.51 33.35
CA ASP A 115 -14.21 -9.26 34.56
C ASP A 115 -14.45 -10.77 34.43
N ASN A 116 -15.42 -11.16 33.59
CA ASN A 116 -15.76 -12.54 33.34
C ASN A 116 -14.92 -13.22 32.23
N ILE A 117 -14.05 -12.47 31.54
CA ILE A 117 -13.08 -12.98 30.56
C ILE A 117 -11.67 -12.97 31.16
N ALA A 118 -11.27 -11.84 31.77
CA ALA A 118 -10.07 -11.70 32.60
C ALA A 118 -8.73 -12.12 31.94
N LEU A 119 -8.57 -11.91 30.64
CA LEU A 119 -7.32 -12.14 29.90
C LEU A 119 -6.58 -10.81 29.73
N ARG A 120 -5.84 -10.42 30.79
CA ARG A 120 -5.24 -9.08 30.91
C ARG A 120 -4.12 -8.84 29.91
N GLY A 121 -3.35 -9.86 29.56
CA GLY A 121 -2.29 -9.75 28.57
C GLY A 121 -2.86 -9.45 27.19
N LEU A 122 -3.94 -10.13 26.81
CA LEU A 122 -4.65 -9.87 25.56
C LEU A 122 -5.32 -8.48 25.59
N ALA A 123 -5.95 -8.10 26.72
CA ALA A 123 -6.52 -6.76 26.86
C ALA A 123 -5.45 -5.66 26.69
N LYS A 124 -4.29 -5.80 27.34
CA LYS A 124 -3.14 -4.89 27.19
C LYS A 124 -2.68 -4.84 25.73
N PHE A 125 -2.42 -6.00 25.13
CA PHE A 125 -1.95 -6.10 23.75
C PHE A 125 -2.89 -5.39 22.77
N PHE A 126 -4.18 -5.70 22.80
CA PHE A 126 -5.14 -5.07 21.87
C PHE A 126 -5.37 -3.59 22.15
N LYS A 127 -5.17 -3.13 23.39
CA LYS A 127 -5.18 -1.70 23.70
C LYS A 127 -3.99 -1.00 23.06
N GLU A 128 -2.78 -1.56 23.20
CA GLU A 128 -1.55 -1.02 22.61
C GLU A 128 -1.64 -1.06 21.07
N SER A 129 -2.09 -2.17 20.47
CA SER A 129 -2.30 -2.24 19.02
C SER A 129 -3.35 -1.23 18.53
N SER A 130 -4.40 -0.95 19.30
CA SER A 130 -5.36 0.10 18.94
C SER A 130 -4.71 1.48 18.89
N GLU A 131 -3.79 1.77 19.82
CA GLU A 131 -3.03 3.01 19.84
C GLU A 131 -2.04 3.10 18.67
N GLU A 132 -1.30 2.03 18.41
CA GLU A 132 -0.35 1.90 17.29
C GLU A 132 -1.03 2.13 15.92
N GLU A 133 -2.18 1.49 15.67
CA GLU A 133 -2.92 1.70 14.42
C GLU A 133 -3.48 3.13 14.27
N ARG A 134 -3.77 3.80 15.38
CA ARG A 134 -4.14 5.22 15.33
C ARG A 134 -2.93 6.07 14.95
N GLU A 135 -1.74 5.75 15.45
CA GLU A 135 -0.49 6.40 15.04
C GLU A 135 -0.17 6.17 13.56
N HIS A 136 -0.45 4.98 13.01
CA HIS A 136 -0.36 4.71 11.57
C HIS A 136 -1.28 5.64 10.76
N ALA A 137 -2.54 5.80 11.19
CA ALA A 137 -3.49 6.72 10.57
C ALA A 137 -2.98 8.17 10.62
N GLU A 138 -2.49 8.61 11.78
CA GLU A 138 -1.93 9.95 12.00
C GLU A 138 -0.68 10.19 11.12
N LYS A 139 0.21 9.21 10.99
CA LYS A 139 1.40 9.27 10.11
C LYS A 139 1.00 9.53 8.65
N LEU A 140 -0.04 8.84 8.16
CA LEU A 140 -0.59 9.07 6.82
C LEU A 140 -1.26 10.45 6.68
N MET A 141 -1.95 10.93 7.72
CA MET A 141 -2.55 12.28 7.74
C MET A 141 -1.49 13.37 7.66
N GLU A 142 -0.39 13.23 8.41
CA GLU A 142 0.74 14.12 8.33
C GLU A 142 1.37 14.09 6.94
N TYR A 143 1.57 12.89 6.38
CA TYR A 143 2.11 12.73 5.04
C TYR A 143 1.24 13.39 3.96
N GLN A 144 -0.09 13.20 4.05
CA GLN A 144 -1.06 13.86 3.18
C GLN A 144 -0.87 15.38 3.18
N ASN A 145 -0.74 15.98 4.38
CA ASN A 145 -0.52 17.41 4.52
C ASN A 145 0.87 17.84 4.04
N LYS A 146 1.93 17.03 4.27
CA LYS A 146 3.30 17.27 3.76
C LYS A 146 3.32 17.34 2.22
N ARG A 147 2.53 16.51 1.54
CA ARG A 147 2.38 16.53 0.07
C ARG A 147 1.40 17.57 -0.45
N GLY A 148 0.81 18.38 0.43
CA GLY A 148 -0.12 19.43 0.07
C GLY A 148 -1.52 18.92 -0.32
N GLY A 149 -1.85 17.67 0.00
CA GLY A 149 -3.21 17.16 -0.07
C GLY A 149 -4.05 17.59 1.14
N LYS A 150 -5.32 17.19 1.12
CA LYS A 150 -6.31 17.48 2.16
C LYS A 150 -6.79 16.17 2.75
N VAL A 151 -6.61 16.03 4.05
CA VAL A 151 -7.18 14.93 4.82
C VAL A 151 -8.71 15.00 4.78
N LYS A 152 -9.35 13.87 4.47
CA LYS A 152 -10.80 13.71 4.47
C LYS A 152 -11.15 12.47 5.30
N LEU A 153 -11.33 12.66 6.61
CA LEU A 153 -11.75 11.59 7.51
C LEU A 153 -13.14 11.07 7.09
N GLN A 154 -13.28 9.75 7.04
CA GLN A 154 -14.52 9.07 6.67
C GLN A 154 -15.18 8.44 7.89
N SER A 155 -16.35 7.84 7.69
CA SER A 155 -17.05 7.11 8.74
C SER A 155 -16.30 5.84 9.13
N ILE A 156 -16.19 5.61 10.43
CA ILE A 156 -15.75 4.34 11.00
C ILE A 156 -16.99 3.48 11.24
N VAL A 157 -16.97 2.23 10.78
CA VAL A 157 -18.11 1.32 10.97
C VAL A 157 -18.13 0.74 12.38
N MET A 158 -19.32 0.40 12.88
CA MET A 158 -19.47 -0.24 14.18
C MET A 158 -18.77 -1.61 14.16
N PRO A 159 -17.78 -1.86 15.04
CA PRO A 159 -17.10 -3.15 15.11
C PRO A 159 -17.96 -4.19 15.83
N LEU A 160 -17.57 -5.46 15.73
CA LEU A 160 -18.12 -6.52 16.59
C LEU A 160 -17.76 -6.24 18.05
N SER A 161 -18.62 -6.66 18.98
CA SER A 161 -18.41 -6.50 20.41
C SER A 161 -18.20 -7.81 21.17
N GLU A 162 -18.55 -8.94 20.55
CA GLU A 162 -18.42 -10.28 21.12
C GLU A 162 -17.42 -11.09 20.30
N PHE A 163 -16.51 -11.75 21.01
CA PHE A 163 -15.43 -12.56 20.42
C PHE A 163 -15.36 -13.96 21.05
N ASP A 164 -16.46 -14.41 21.67
CA ASP A 164 -16.58 -15.78 22.14
C ASP A 164 -16.63 -16.75 20.95
N HIS A 165 -15.96 -17.89 21.07
CA HIS A 165 -15.99 -18.89 20.02
C HIS A 165 -15.94 -20.31 20.62
N PRO A 166 -16.98 -21.14 20.42
CA PRO A 166 -17.11 -22.42 21.14
C PRO A 166 -16.01 -23.42 20.81
N GLU A 167 -15.57 -23.49 19.55
CA GLU A 167 -14.56 -24.47 19.13
C GLU A 167 -13.11 -24.00 19.37
N LYS A 168 -12.83 -22.71 19.14
CA LYS A 168 -11.47 -22.15 19.19
C LYS A 168 -11.11 -21.62 20.57
N GLY A 169 -12.10 -21.18 21.34
CA GLY A 169 -11.88 -20.27 22.46
C GLY A 169 -11.72 -18.84 21.96
N ASP A 170 -12.01 -17.88 22.83
CA ASP A 170 -11.96 -16.44 22.55
C ASP A 170 -10.56 -15.95 22.17
N ALA A 171 -9.53 -16.34 22.92
CA ALA A 171 -8.15 -15.92 22.70
C ALA A 171 -7.63 -16.29 21.30
N LEU A 172 -7.80 -17.56 20.91
CA LEU A 172 -7.38 -18.04 19.59
C LEU A 172 -8.20 -17.41 18.47
N TYR A 173 -9.51 -17.27 18.67
CA TYR A 173 -10.37 -16.64 17.67
C TYR A 173 -9.98 -15.18 17.43
N ALA A 174 -9.77 -14.39 18.49
CA ALA A 174 -9.36 -12.99 18.38
C ALA A 174 -7.99 -12.83 17.72
N MET A 175 -7.01 -13.69 18.04
CA MET A 175 -5.69 -13.64 17.39
C MET A 175 -5.73 -14.06 15.91
N GLU A 176 -6.59 -15.01 15.53
CA GLU A 176 -6.82 -15.33 14.12
C GLU A 176 -7.55 -14.22 13.35
N LEU A 177 -8.47 -13.51 14.03
CA LEU A 177 -9.12 -12.32 13.49
C LEU A 177 -8.10 -11.20 13.27
N ALA A 178 -7.27 -10.91 14.28
CA ALA A 178 -6.18 -9.93 14.20
C ALA A 178 -5.23 -10.25 13.04
N LEU A 179 -4.78 -11.51 12.93
CA LEU A 179 -3.93 -11.94 11.81
C LEU A 179 -4.60 -11.73 10.44
N SER A 180 -5.91 -11.92 10.36
CA SER A 180 -6.67 -11.71 9.12
C SER A 180 -6.79 -10.22 8.79
N LEU A 181 -6.98 -9.37 9.80
CA LEU A 181 -6.98 -7.91 9.65
C LEU A 181 -5.62 -7.40 9.19
N GLU A 182 -4.52 -7.83 9.81
CA GLU A 182 -3.17 -7.42 9.40
C GLU A 182 -2.85 -7.81 7.95
N LYS A 183 -3.30 -8.99 7.51
CA LYS A 183 -3.14 -9.39 6.10
C LYS A 183 -3.97 -8.54 5.17
N LEU A 184 -5.20 -8.19 5.56
CA LEU A 184 -6.06 -7.31 4.78
C LEU A 184 -5.49 -5.88 4.70
N THR A 185 -4.98 -5.34 5.81
CA THR A 185 -4.27 -4.05 5.84
C THR A 185 -3.06 -4.07 4.92
N ASN A 186 -2.27 -5.15 4.93
CA ASN A 186 -1.16 -5.30 4.00
C ASN A 186 -1.61 -5.29 2.53
N GLU A 187 -2.69 -6.01 2.18
CA GLU A 187 -3.25 -5.96 0.82
C GLU A 187 -3.67 -4.52 0.43
N LYS A 188 -4.22 -3.77 1.38
CA LYS A 188 -4.59 -2.36 1.20
C LYS A 188 -3.37 -1.44 1.02
N LEU A 189 -2.31 -1.61 1.81
CA LEU A 189 -1.04 -0.91 1.63
C LEU A 189 -0.39 -1.21 0.28
N LEU A 190 -0.39 -2.47 -0.16
CA LEU A 190 0.10 -2.86 -1.49
C LEU A 190 -0.75 -2.24 -2.61
N ASN A 191 -2.05 -2.03 -2.40
CA ASN A 191 -2.90 -1.32 -3.35
C ASN A 191 -2.57 0.18 -3.40
N LEU A 192 -2.36 0.83 -2.24
CA LEU A 192 -1.89 2.22 -2.17
C LEU A 192 -0.56 2.40 -2.91
N HIS A 193 0.40 1.50 -2.66
CA HIS A 193 1.68 1.46 -3.36
C HIS A 193 1.52 1.31 -4.88
N ARG A 194 0.61 0.44 -5.34
CA ARG A 194 0.31 0.27 -6.76
C ARG A 194 -0.26 1.55 -7.38
N VAL A 195 -1.12 2.28 -6.67
CA VAL A 195 -1.64 3.58 -7.13
C VAL A 195 -0.50 4.60 -7.26
N ALA A 196 0.41 4.64 -6.30
CA ALA A 196 1.59 5.50 -6.36
C ALA A 196 2.45 5.20 -7.61
N ASN A 197 2.78 3.92 -7.83
CA ASN A 197 3.56 3.49 -8.99
C ASN A 197 2.86 3.74 -10.33
N LYS A 198 1.56 3.46 -10.41
CA LYS A 198 0.75 3.73 -11.60
C LYS A 198 0.79 5.20 -12.00
N ASN A 199 0.79 6.10 -11.02
CA ASN A 199 0.83 7.55 -11.23
C ASN A 199 2.26 8.12 -11.29
N GLY A 200 3.29 7.28 -11.19
CA GLY A 200 4.68 7.72 -11.18
C GLY A 200 5.06 8.59 -9.97
N ASP A 201 4.33 8.45 -8.85
CA ASP A 201 4.64 9.16 -7.60
C ASP A 201 5.69 8.37 -6.81
N VAL A 202 6.95 8.62 -7.16
CA VAL A 202 8.11 7.91 -6.60
C VAL A 202 8.21 8.11 -5.08
N GLN A 203 7.92 9.31 -4.59
CA GLN A 203 8.09 9.61 -3.16
C GLN A 203 6.95 9.03 -2.32
N LEU A 204 5.72 8.94 -2.84
CA LEU A 204 4.65 8.19 -2.17
C LEU A 204 4.95 6.69 -2.13
N ALA A 205 5.45 6.11 -3.22
CA ALA A 205 5.84 4.69 -3.23
C ALA A 205 6.92 4.39 -2.16
N ASP A 206 7.98 5.20 -2.13
CA ASP A 206 9.07 5.10 -1.15
C ASP A 206 8.61 5.28 0.29
N PHE A 207 7.72 6.26 0.55
CA PHE A 207 7.12 6.46 1.87
C PHE A 207 6.34 5.23 2.34
N VAL A 208 5.50 4.65 1.48
CA VAL A 208 4.72 3.45 1.82
C VAL A 208 5.63 2.24 2.07
N GLU A 209 6.67 2.06 1.26
CA GLU A 209 7.65 0.99 1.44
C GLU A 209 8.40 1.12 2.78
N SER A 210 8.92 2.32 3.05
CA SER A 210 9.82 2.57 4.18
C SER A 210 9.10 2.59 5.52
N GLU A 211 7.89 3.17 5.56
CA GLU A 211 7.19 3.44 6.82
C GLU A 211 6.10 2.43 7.16
N PHE A 212 5.70 1.54 6.24
CA PHE A 212 4.57 0.63 6.47
C PHE A 212 4.86 -0.81 6.02
N LEU A 213 5.33 -1.04 4.78
CA LEU A 213 5.40 -2.42 4.26
C LEU A 213 6.36 -3.33 5.03
N GLY A 214 7.48 -2.79 5.52
CA GLY A 214 8.40 -3.54 6.39
C GLY A 214 7.77 -3.86 7.75
N GLU A 215 7.19 -2.86 8.41
CA GLU A 215 6.52 -2.98 9.71
C GLU A 215 5.37 -4.00 9.63
N GLN A 216 4.57 -3.95 8.57
CA GLN A 216 3.44 -4.84 8.34
C GLN A 216 3.85 -6.32 8.23
N VAL A 217 5.00 -6.61 7.63
CA VAL A 217 5.52 -7.99 7.52
C VAL A 217 5.88 -8.53 8.90
N GLU A 218 6.52 -7.71 9.75
CA GLU A 218 6.86 -8.09 11.12
C GLU A 218 5.61 -8.25 11.99
N ALA A 219 4.61 -7.37 11.86
CA ALA A 219 3.33 -7.49 12.55
C ALA A 219 2.61 -8.80 12.20
N ILE A 220 2.49 -9.14 10.90
CA ILE A 220 1.89 -10.41 10.45
C ILE A 220 2.63 -11.60 11.04
N LYS A 221 3.97 -11.57 11.07
CA LYS A 221 4.77 -12.65 11.65
C LYS A 221 4.55 -12.77 13.15
N ARG A 222 4.59 -11.67 13.90
CA ARG A 222 4.35 -11.61 15.34
C ARG A 222 3.01 -12.26 15.71
N ILE A 223 1.91 -11.83 15.06
CA ILE A 223 0.58 -12.40 15.35
C ILE A 223 0.48 -13.85 14.88
N SER A 224 1.14 -14.23 13.77
CA SER A 224 1.21 -15.63 13.34
C SER A 224 1.85 -16.54 14.39
N GLU A 225 2.90 -16.06 15.06
CA GLU A 225 3.56 -16.79 16.15
C GLU A 225 2.64 -16.93 17.37
N TYR A 226 1.84 -15.91 17.71
CA TYR A 226 0.82 -16.02 18.76
C TYR A 226 -0.28 -17.03 18.43
N VAL A 227 -0.79 -17.03 17.20
CA VAL A 227 -1.76 -18.04 16.73
C VAL A 227 -1.17 -19.44 16.85
N ALA A 228 0.10 -19.63 16.44
CA ALA A 228 0.77 -20.92 16.55
C ALA A 228 0.96 -21.37 18.02
N GLN A 229 1.30 -20.44 18.92
CA GLN A 229 1.45 -20.72 20.34
C GLN A 229 0.11 -21.07 20.99
N LEU A 230 -0.95 -20.31 20.75
CA LEU A 230 -2.29 -20.57 21.26
C LEU A 230 -2.83 -21.94 20.82
N ARG A 231 -2.63 -22.30 19.54
CA ARG A 231 -2.96 -23.65 19.04
C ARG A 231 -2.17 -24.74 19.74
N ARG A 232 -0.90 -24.48 20.09
CA ARG A 232 -0.01 -25.45 20.75
C ARG A 232 -0.38 -25.67 22.21
N VAL A 233 -0.68 -24.60 22.95
CA VAL A 233 -0.96 -24.69 24.40
C VAL A 233 -2.39 -25.14 24.69
N GLY A 234 -3.31 -24.92 23.75
CA GLY A 234 -4.72 -25.28 23.90
C GLY A 234 -5.47 -24.41 24.90
N GLN A 235 -6.78 -24.64 25.01
CA GLN A 235 -7.69 -23.88 25.88
C GLN A 235 -7.40 -24.08 27.38
N GLY A 236 -8.03 -23.25 28.23
CA GLY A 236 -7.93 -23.35 29.68
C GLY A 236 -6.57 -22.87 30.19
N HIS A 237 -5.84 -23.73 30.92
CA HIS A 237 -4.56 -23.36 31.53
C HIS A 237 -3.51 -22.92 30.49
N GLY A 238 -3.55 -23.47 29.27
CA GLY A 238 -2.66 -23.08 28.19
C GLY A 238 -2.83 -21.63 27.77
N VAL A 239 -4.07 -21.23 27.46
CA VAL A 239 -4.44 -19.84 27.15
C VAL A 239 -4.10 -18.90 28.30
N TRP A 240 -4.43 -19.27 29.54
CA TRP A 240 -4.10 -18.44 30.70
C TRP A 240 -2.58 -18.20 30.82
N HIS A 241 -1.75 -19.22 30.64
CA HIS A 241 -0.30 -19.07 30.71
C HIS A 241 0.26 -18.24 29.53
N PHE A 242 -0.30 -18.43 28.33
CA PHE A 242 0.02 -17.57 27.19
C PHE A 242 -0.34 -16.10 27.46
N ASP A 243 -1.51 -15.83 28.03
CA ASP A 243 -1.93 -14.48 28.42
C ASP A 243 -0.98 -13.86 29.46
N GLN A 244 -0.51 -14.64 30.45
CA GLN A 244 0.51 -14.16 31.38
C GLN A 244 1.84 -13.87 30.70
N MET A 245 2.25 -14.66 29.70
CA MET A 245 3.45 -14.35 28.91
C MET A 245 3.27 -13.04 28.15
N LEU A 246 2.14 -12.86 27.45
CA LEU A 246 1.85 -11.64 26.69
C LEU A 246 1.77 -10.39 27.58
N LEU A 247 1.26 -10.54 28.81
CA LEU A 247 1.16 -9.44 29.77
C LEU A 247 2.53 -8.85 30.15
N HIS A 248 3.57 -9.69 30.21
CA HIS A 248 4.92 -9.30 30.62
C HIS A 248 5.88 -9.20 29.42
N GLU A 249 5.37 -9.32 28.19
CA GLU A 249 6.16 -9.13 26.99
C GLU A 249 6.61 -7.65 26.91
N GLY A 250 7.93 -7.42 26.87
CA GLY A 250 8.53 -6.09 26.92
C GLY A 250 9.11 -5.68 28.28
N ASP A 251 8.75 -6.37 29.37
CA ASP A 251 9.31 -6.12 30.73
C ASP A 251 10.61 -6.90 31.01
N ALA A 252 11.00 -7.79 30.10
CA ALA A 252 12.27 -8.51 30.16
C ALA A 252 13.42 -7.60 29.70
N VAL A 253 13.88 -6.74 30.60
CA VAL A 253 15.15 -5.97 30.49
C VAL A 253 16.12 -6.42 31.58
#